data_AF-F2D0Q8-F1
#
_entry.id   AF-F2D0Q8-F1
#
_cell.length_a   1.000
_cell.length_b   1.000
_cell.length_c   1.000
_cell.angle_alpha   90.00
_cell.angle_beta   90.00
_cell.angle_gamma   90.00
#
_symmetry.space_group_name_H-M   'P 1'
#
loop_
_entity.id
_entity.type
_entity.pdbx_description
1 polymer ?
#
loop_
_entity_poly.entity_id
_entity_poly.type
_entity_poly.pdbx_seq_one_letter_code
_entity_poly.pdbx_strand_id
1 'polypeptide(L)'
;EKKSPMENVEKVLDTLKKIFSPMGIEVPNPLQAICTRWGTDRFSYGSYSHVAIGSSGDDYDILAESVADRVFFAGEATNRRYPATMHGALLSGYREAANIVRAARKRAKKVDSSEKIDIIYEVRDIVKDDNIDLDDLFRTPDVAFGGFSVLHDPSISEPDSASLLRVGIGARKLGSGSLFLYGLIMRKNVTELAAMEGDEQRLSTLYRDFGTKLVGLDGLGDAGESLISRIKAASKK
;
A
#
# COMPACT_ATOMS: atom_id res chain seq x y z
N GLU A 1 -28.74 1.63 -21.67
CA GLU A 1 -29.41 0.33 -21.92
C GLU A 1 -30.91 0.44 -21.69
N LYS A 2 -31.75 0.41 -22.75
CA LYS A 2 -33.20 0.61 -22.63
C LYS A 2 -34.06 -0.67 -22.70
N LYS A 3 -33.45 -1.82 -23.03
CA LYS A 3 -34.18 -3.09 -23.20
C LYS A 3 -34.64 -3.65 -21.86
N SER A 4 -35.78 -4.33 -21.83
CA SER A 4 -36.29 -5.06 -20.67
C SER A 4 -35.31 -6.19 -20.27
N PRO A 5 -35.15 -6.53 -18.97
CA PRO A 5 -34.41 -7.71 -18.55
C PRO A 5 -34.89 -9.00 -19.23
N MET A 6 -36.20 -9.16 -19.40
CA MET A 6 -36.79 -10.36 -20.03
C MET A 6 -36.34 -10.54 -21.47
N GLU A 7 -36.30 -9.45 -22.25
CA GLU A 7 -35.82 -9.49 -23.64
C GLU A 7 -34.34 -9.91 -23.74
N ASN A 8 -33.53 -9.64 -22.72
CA ASN A 8 -32.14 -10.08 -22.69
C ASN A 8 -32.04 -11.56 -22.31
N VAL A 9 -32.85 -12.01 -21.35
CA VAL A 9 -32.95 -13.42 -20.96
C VAL A 9 -33.38 -14.29 -22.14
N GLU A 10 -34.41 -13.86 -22.89
CA GLU A 10 -34.88 -14.58 -24.09
C GLU A 10 -33.78 -14.71 -25.14
N LYS A 11 -33.04 -13.64 -25.44
CA LYS A 11 -31.91 -13.71 -26.38
C LYS A 11 -30.81 -14.69 -25.94
N VAL A 12 -30.53 -14.73 -24.64
CA VAL A 12 -29.57 -15.68 -24.08
C VAL A 12 -30.09 -17.10 -24.23
N LEU A 13 -31.35 -17.37 -23.87
CA LEU A 13 -31.96 -18.70 -24.00
C LEU A 13 -32.01 -19.17 -25.46
N ASP A 14 -32.35 -18.29 -26.40
CA ASP A 14 -32.34 -18.61 -27.84
C ASP A 14 -30.93 -18.97 -28.31
N THR A 15 -29.91 -18.26 -27.82
CA THR A 15 -28.51 -18.56 -28.14
C THR A 15 -28.10 -19.92 -27.57
N LEU A 16 -28.45 -20.20 -26.31
CA LEU A 16 -28.16 -21.48 -25.66
C LEU A 16 -28.87 -22.64 -26.36
N LYS A 17 -30.15 -22.50 -26.72
CA LYS A 17 -30.91 -23.52 -27.46
C LYS A 17 -30.26 -23.82 -28.82
N LYS A 18 -29.79 -22.80 -29.55
CA LYS A 18 -29.07 -23.00 -30.82
C LYS A 18 -27.80 -23.82 -30.66
N ILE A 19 -27.10 -23.70 -29.53
CA ILE A 19 -25.87 -24.45 -29.24
C ILE A 19 -26.19 -25.88 -28.80
N PHE A 20 -27.13 -26.04 -27.86
CA PHE A 20 -27.32 -27.28 -27.11
C PHE A 20 -28.39 -28.22 -27.68
N SER A 21 -29.45 -27.69 -28.31
CA SER A 21 -30.50 -28.53 -28.88
C SER A 21 -30.00 -29.47 -30.01
N PRO A 22 -29.05 -29.08 -30.89
CA PRO A 22 -28.45 -30.00 -31.86
C PRO A 22 -27.70 -31.17 -31.22
N MET A 23 -27.27 -31.03 -29.97
CA MET A 23 -26.59 -32.07 -29.19
C MET A 23 -27.59 -32.95 -28.41
N GLY A 24 -28.90 -32.76 -28.61
CA GLY A 24 -29.95 -33.46 -27.87
C GLY A 24 -30.13 -32.97 -26.42
N ILE A 25 -29.57 -31.80 -26.08
CA ILE A 25 -29.68 -31.22 -24.73
C ILE A 25 -30.80 -30.18 -24.72
N GLU A 26 -31.80 -30.40 -23.87
CA GLU A 26 -32.88 -29.43 -23.63
C GLU A 26 -32.39 -28.30 -22.72
N VAL A 27 -32.67 -27.05 -23.12
CA VAL A 27 -32.36 -25.85 -22.31
C VAL A 27 -33.64 -25.37 -21.64
N PRO A 28 -33.82 -25.61 -20.32
CA PRO A 28 -35.03 -25.21 -19.60
C PRO A 28 -35.06 -23.70 -19.36
N ASN A 29 -36.24 -23.20 -18.99
CA ASN A 29 -36.38 -21.82 -18.53
C ASN A 29 -35.67 -21.63 -17.17
N PRO A 30 -35.04 -20.46 -16.93
CA PRO A 30 -34.35 -20.21 -15.68
C PRO A 30 -35.36 -19.99 -14.55
N LEU A 31 -35.02 -20.47 -13.34
CA LEU A 31 -35.82 -20.20 -12.14
C LEU A 31 -35.76 -18.72 -11.74
N GLN A 32 -34.59 -18.09 -11.95
CA GLN A 32 -34.35 -16.70 -11.65
C GLN A 32 -33.31 -16.13 -12.62
N ALA A 33 -33.48 -14.86 -12.98
CA ALA A 33 -32.50 -14.11 -13.76
C ALA A 33 -32.28 -12.73 -13.15
N ILE A 34 -31.03 -12.26 -13.18
CA ILE A 34 -30.64 -10.92 -12.77
C ILE A 34 -29.86 -10.28 -13.92
N CYS A 35 -30.25 -9.07 -14.31
CA CYS A 35 -29.52 -8.28 -15.30
C CYS A 35 -29.03 -6.99 -14.64
N THR A 36 -27.73 -6.88 -14.42
CA THR A 36 -27.10 -5.67 -13.87
C THR A 36 -27.04 -4.57 -14.92
N ARG A 37 -27.12 -3.30 -14.49
CA ARG A 37 -27.00 -2.11 -15.36
C ARG A 37 -26.06 -1.08 -14.75
N TRP A 38 -24.78 -1.46 -14.67
CA TRP A 38 -23.73 -0.65 -14.03
C TRP A 38 -23.64 0.78 -14.58
N GLY A 39 -23.81 0.96 -15.90
CA GLY A 39 -23.75 2.28 -16.53
C GLY A 39 -24.88 3.24 -16.12
N THR A 40 -25.99 2.74 -15.58
CA THR A 40 -27.10 3.57 -15.06
C THR A 40 -27.23 3.50 -13.54
N ASP A 41 -26.39 2.72 -12.87
CA ASP A 41 -26.36 2.65 -11.43
C ASP A 41 -25.84 3.99 -10.86
N ARG A 42 -26.63 4.63 -9.99
CA ARG A 42 -26.35 5.97 -9.44
C ARG A 42 -25.12 6.06 -8.53
N PHE A 43 -24.57 4.93 -8.11
CA PHE A 43 -23.39 4.87 -7.25
C PHE A 43 -22.13 4.44 -8.01
N SER A 44 -22.30 3.92 -9.23
CA SER A 44 -21.19 3.36 -10.02
C SER A 44 -20.97 4.08 -11.34
N TYR A 45 -22.04 4.50 -12.03
CA TYR A 45 -22.02 5.15 -13.35
C TYR A 45 -21.22 4.42 -14.44
N GLY A 46 -20.89 3.15 -14.23
CA GLY A 46 -19.97 2.37 -15.06
C GLY A 46 -19.53 1.11 -14.31
N SER A 47 -18.78 0.25 -15.00
CA SER A 47 -18.23 -0.96 -14.40
C SER A 47 -16.87 -0.72 -13.75
N TYR A 48 -15.91 -0.19 -14.52
CA TYR A 48 -14.54 0.06 -14.11
C TYR A 48 -13.84 0.94 -15.15
N SER A 49 -12.72 1.52 -14.75
CA SER A 49 -11.88 2.38 -15.57
C SER A 49 -11.19 1.63 -16.72
N HIS A 50 -10.79 2.38 -17.74
CA HIS A 50 -9.93 1.90 -18.83
C HIS A 50 -9.19 3.11 -19.43
N VAL A 51 -7.98 2.87 -19.97
CA VAL A 51 -7.19 3.90 -20.69
C VAL A 51 -7.83 4.20 -22.03
N ALA A 52 -8.64 5.25 -22.10
CA ALA A 52 -9.31 5.70 -23.32
C ALA A 52 -8.32 6.17 -24.40
N ILE A 53 -8.81 6.31 -25.63
CA ILE A 53 -8.01 6.90 -26.73
C ILE A 53 -7.60 8.32 -26.34
N GLY A 54 -6.30 8.61 -26.36
CA GLY A 54 -5.72 9.89 -25.95
C GLY A 54 -5.42 10.01 -24.45
N SER A 55 -5.79 9.02 -23.64
CA SER A 55 -5.42 8.90 -22.23
C SER A 55 -4.14 8.06 -22.08
N SER A 56 -3.52 8.11 -20.90
CA SER A 56 -2.37 7.27 -20.58
C SER A 56 -2.44 6.75 -19.14
N GLY A 57 -1.51 5.86 -18.80
CA GLY A 57 -1.37 5.40 -17.41
C GLY A 57 -1.12 6.54 -16.42
N ASP A 58 -0.56 7.67 -16.86
CA ASP A 58 -0.26 8.80 -15.98
C ASP A 58 -1.55 9.47 -15.47
N ASP A 59 -2.69 9.30 -16.14
CA ASP A 59 -3.99 9.81 -15.66
C ASP A 59 -4.41 9.12 -14.35
N TYR A 60 -4.04 7.85 -14.15
CA TYR A 60 -4.24 7.15 -12.87
C TYR A 60 -3.36 7.70 -11.76
N ASP A 61 -2.12 8.09 -12.10
CA ASP A 61 -1.19 8.68 -11.15
C ASP A 61 -1.71 10.08 -10.73
N ILE A 62 -2.23 10.88 -11.67
CA ILE A 62 -2.89 12.17 -11.41
C ILE A 62 -4.12 12.00 -10.53
N LEU A 63 -4.99 11.03 -10.83
CA LEU A 63 -6.19 10.75 -10.01
C LEU A 63 -5.85 10.32 -8.58
N ALA A 64 -4.65 9.79 -8.33
CA ALA A 64 -4.18 9.42 -7.00
C ALA A 64 -3.62 10.60 -6.20
N GLU A 65 -3.42 11.77 -6.81
CA GLU A 65 -2.85 12.93 -6.13
C GLU A 65 -3.81 13.49 -5.06
N SER A 66 -3.27 13.76 -3.88
CA SER A 66 -4.03 14.40 -2.81
C SER A 66 -4.19 15.90 -3.03
N VAL A 67 -5.34 16.46 -2.64
CA VAL A 67 -5.56 17.91 -2.64
C VAL A 67 -5.19 18.49 -1.28
N ALA A 68 -4.15 19.32 -1.26
CA ALA A 68 -3.66 20.08 -0.10
C ALA A 68 -3.42 19.21 1.16
N ASP A 69 -3.01 17.94 0.99
CA ASP A 69 -2.84 16.96 2.06
C ASP A 69 -4.10 16.80 2.95
N ARG A 70 -5.29 17.13 2.43
CA ARG A 70 -6.57 17.12 3.18
C ARG A 70 -7.60 16.19 2.56
N VAL A 71 -7.64 16.11 1.22
CA VAL A 71 -8.51 15.20 0.48
C VAL A 71 -7.63 14.20 -0.25
N PHE A 72 -7.90 12.92 -0.05
CA PHE A 72 -7.13 11.81 -0.61
C PHE A 72 -8.05 10.92 -1.45
N PHE A 73 -7.50 10.35 -2.53
CA PHE A 73 -8.27 9.56 -3.49
C PHE A 73 -7.74 8.14 -3.55
N ALA A 74 -8.61 7.18 -3.25
CA ALA A 74 -8.37 5.75 -3.38
C ALA A 74 -9.45 5.13 -4.28
N GLY A 75 -9.19 3.92 -4.75
CA GLY A 75 -10.08 3.18 -5.65
C GLY A 75 -9.31 2.60 -6.83
N GLU A 76 -9.97 1.72 -7.59
CA GLU A 76 -9.37 1.04 -8.75
C GLU A 76 -8.80 2.04 -9.77
N ALA A 77 -9.50 3.17 -9.97
CA ALA A 77 -9.12 4.23 -10.90
C ALA A 77 -7.94 5.09 -10.43
N THR A 78 -7.32 4.75 -9.29
CA THR A 78 -6.16 5.47 -8.73
C THR A 78 -4.91 4.57 -8.67
N ASN A 79 -4.95 3.37 -9.27
CA ASN A 79 -3.85 2.42 -9.25
C ASN A 79 -3.42 2.05 -10.67
N ARG A 80 -2.42 2.75 -11.19
CA ARG A 80 -1.90 2.54 -12.55
C ARG A 80 -1.43 1.11 -12.84
N ARG A 81 -0.90 0.40 -11.82
CA ARG A 81 -0.33 -0.94 -12.02
C ARG A 81 -1.40 -2.03 -12.07
N TYR A 82 -2.50 -1.83 -11.35
CA TYR A 82 -3.58 -2.80 -11.22
C TYR A 82 -4.96 -2.14 -11.39
N PRO A 83 -5.21 -1.40 -12.50
CA PRO A 83 -6.48 -0.72 -12.71
C PRO A 83 -7.60 -1.72 -12.96
N ALA A 84 -8.86 -1.32 -12.75
CA ALA A 84 -10.05 -2.14 -12.97
C ALA A 84 -10.07 -3.47 -12.19
N THR A 85 -9.33 -3.56 -11.08
CA THR A 85 -9.27 -4.77 -10.25
C THR A 85 -9.60 -4.49 -8.78
N MET A 86 -10.14 -5.52 -8.11
CA MET A 86 -10.42 -5.48 -6.67
C MET A 86 -9.13 -5.33 -5.85
N HIS A 87 -8.05 -6.05 -6.19
CA HIS A 87 -6.78 -5.95 -5.47
C HIS A 87 -6.10 -4.59 -5.69
N GLY A 88 -6.24 -3.98 -6.88
CA GLY A 88 -5.77 -2.62 -7.13
C GLY A 88 -6.46 -1.58 -6.24
N ALA A 89 -7.79 -1.71 -6.09
CA ALA A 89 -8.57 -0.88 -5.16
C ALA A 89 -8.11 -1.07 -3.70
N LEU A 90 -7.94 -2.31 -3.25
CA LEU A 90 -7.44 -2.61 -1.90
C LEU A 90 -6.07 -1.96 -1.63
N LEU A 91 -5.11 -2.15 -2.55
CA LEU A 91 -3.77 -1.60 -2.44
C LEU A 91 -3.76 -0.07 -2.42
N SER A 92 -4.63 0.56 -3.23
CA SER A 92 -4.79 2.02 -3.20
C SER A 92 -5.34 2.53 -1.86
N GLY A 93 -6.20 1.75 -1.20
CA GLY A 93 -6.69 2.07 0.14
C GLY A 93 -5.58 2.07 1.20
N TYR A 94 -4.71 1.07 1.18
CA TYR A 94 -3.53 1.04 2.07
C TYR A 94 -2.57 2.19 1.79
N ARG A 95 -2.36 2.54 0.52
CA ARG A 95 -1.54 3.69 0.12
C ARG A 95 -2.09 4.99 0.72
N GLU A 96 -3.37 5.28 0.55
CA GLU A 96 -3.95 6.53 1.06
C GLU A 96 -4.07 6.55 2.59
N ALA A 97 -4.31 5.41 3.24
CA ALA A 97 -4.27 5.32 4.70
C ALA A 97 -2.89 5.76 5.25
N ALA A 98 -1.80 5.28 4.64
CA ALA A 98 -0.46 5.69 5.02
C ALA A 98 -0.21 7.19 4.75
N ASN A 99 -0.68 7.72 3.61
CA ASN A 99 -0.56 9.13 3.26
C ASN A 99 -1.31 10.04 4.26
N ILE A 100 -2.53 9.65 4.65
CA ILE A 100 -3.34 10.37 5.64
C ILE A 100 -2.61 10.45 6.99
N VAL A 101 -2.03 9.34 7.47
CA VAL A 101 -1.27 9.31 8.72
C VAL A 101 -0.06 10.25 8.63
N ARG A 102 0.71 10.19 7.52
CA ARG A 102 1.85 11.08 7.28
C ARG A 102 1.43 12.55 7.29
N ALA A 103 0.34 12.89 6.60
CA ALA A 103 -0.20 14.25 6.54
C ALA A 103 -0.69 14.74 7.92
N ALA A 104 -1.37 13.89 8.69
CA ALA A 104 -1.81 14.20 10.04
C ALA A 104 -0.63 14.50 10.98
N ARG A 105 0.43 13.68 10.94
CA ARG A 105 1.65 13.88 11.72
C ARG A 105 2.36 15.19 11.35
N LYS A 106 2.48 15.51 10.05
CA LYS A 106 3.05 16.79 9.58
C LYS A 106 2.28 17.99 10.12
N ARG A 107 0.94 17.93 10.13
CA ARG A 107 0.09 18.99 10.69
C ARG A 107 0.28 19.14 12.19
N ALA A 108 0.32 18.04 12.94
CA ALA A 108 0.55 18.06 14.39
C ALA A 108 1.90 18.73 14.74
N LYS A 109 2.97 18.39 14.00
CA LYS A 109 4.28 19.04 14.16
C LYS A 109 4.23 20.55 13.89
N LYS A 110 3.47 20.98 12.87
CA LYS A 110 3.34 22.41 12.51
C LYS A 110 2.63 23.23 13.59
N VAL A 111 1.63 22.65 14.27
CA VAL A 111 0.90 23.30 15.36
C VAL A 111 1.81 23.48 16.58
N ASP A 112 2.55 22.43 16.98
CA ASP A 112 3.49 22.50 18.11
C ASP A 112 4.63 23.52 17.87
N SER A 113 5.08 23.67 16.62
CA SER A 113 6.06 24.71 16.27
C SER A 113 5.50 26.14 16.24
N SER A 114 4.18 26.32 16.09
CA SER A 114 3.53 27.64 16.02
C SER A 114 3.22 28.21 17.40
N GLU A 115 2.90 27.36 18.39
CA GLU A 115 2.70 27.79 19.79
C GLU A 115 4.03 28.05 20.52
N LYS A 116 5.14 27.46 20.06
CA LYS A 116 6.47 27.71 20.62
C LYS A 116 7.03 29.11 20.28
N ILE A 117 6.52 29.82 19.26
CA ILE A 117 7.10 31.11 18.81
C ILE A 117 6.92 32.23 19.85
N ASP A 118 5.84 32.22 20.64
CA ASP A 118 5.57 33.29 21.61
C ASP A 118 6.31 33.12 22.96
N ILE A 119 6.88 31.94 23.24
CA ILE A 119 7.54 31.62 24.52
C ILE A 119 9.09 31.65 24.39
N ILE A 120 9.64 31.74 23.18
CA ILE A 120 11.09 31.62 22.90
C ILE A 120 11.94 32.79 23.44
N TYR A 121 11.36 33.91 23.88
CA TYR A 121 12.16 35.04 24.37
C TYR A 121 12.66 34.93 25.83
N GLU A 122 12.12 34.05 26.67
CA GLU A 122 12.50 34.01 28.10
C GLU A 122 13.10 32.70 28.63
N VAL A 123 13.10 31.61 27.88
CA VAL A 123 13.65 30.33 28.37
C VAL A 123 14.67 29.74 27.39
N ARG A 124 15.71 30.51 27.09
CA ARG A 124 16.96 29.94 26.59
C ARG A 124 17.77 29.42 27.78
N ASP A 125 17.37 28.29 28.33
CA ASP A 125 18.30 27.32 28.92
C ASP A 125 17.55 26.01 29.23
N ILE A 126 18.08 24.92 28.66
CA ILE A 126 17.78 23.51 28.95
C ILE A 126 16.48 22.95 28.32
N VAL A 127 16.61 22.39 27.11
CA VAL A 127 16.25 21.02 26.65
C VAL A 127 16.18 21.05 25.11
N LYS A 128 17.17 20.44 24.44
CA LYS A 128 17.14 20.19 22.98
C LYS A 128 16.20 19.01 22.68
N ASP A 129 15.14 19.25 21.93
CA ASP A 129 14.27 18.20 21.37
C ASP A 129 14.78 17.78 19.98
N ASP A 130 15.80 16.91 19.96
CA ASP A 130 16.38 16.32 18.75
C ASP A 130 15.76 14.94 18.47
N ASN A 131 14.60 14.90 17.80
CA ASN A 131 13.90 13.65 17.48
C ASN A 131 14.22 13.19 16.05
N ILE A 132 15.20 12.30 15.88
CA ILE A 132 15.59 11.71 14.57
C ILE A 132 14.37 11.01 13.93
N ASP A 133 14.06 11.37 12.67
CA ASP A 133 13.02 10.71 11.89
C ASP A 133 13.48 9.32 11.44
N LEU A 134 12.58 8.33 11.44
CA LEU A 134 12.91 6.96 11.04
C LEU A 134 13.29 6.90 9.56
N ASP A 135 12.69 7.75 8.73
CA ASP A 135 13.03 7.84 7.30
C ASP A 135 14.49 8.29 7.09
N ASP A 136 15.04 9.11 7.98
CA ASP A 136 16.43 9.56 7.91
C ASP A 136 17.40 8.42 8.24
N LEU A 137 17.06 7.56 9.21
CA LEU A 137 17.87 6.38 9.54
C LEU A 137 18.01 5.43 8.34
N PHE A 138 16.95 5.29 7.54
CA PHE A 138 16.95 4.44 6.36
C PHE A 138 17.48 5.11 5.08
N ARG A 139 18.01 6.35 5.15
CA ARG A 139 18.82 6.91 4.06
C ARG A 139 20.16 6.19 3.91
N THR A 140 20.68 5.68 5.02
CA THR A 140 21.93 4.93 5.09
C THR A 140 21.70 3.63 5.87
N PRO A 141 20.95 2.66 5.30
CA PRO A 141 20.69 1.39 5.97
C PRO A 141 21.98 0.55 6.07
N ASP A 142 22.03 -0.35 7.05
CA ASP A 142 23.15 -1.28 7.20
C ASP A 142 23.22 -2.24 6.02
N VAL A 143 22.06 -2.66 5.51
CA VAL A 143 21.93 -3.55 4.35
C VAL A 143 20.77 -3.09 3.47
N ALA A 144 20.99 -3.07 2.15
CA ALA A 144 19.93 -2.81 1.16
C ALA A 144 20.06 -3.73 -0.06
N PHE A 145 18.96 -4.33 -0.48
CA PHE A 145 18.87 -5.19 -1.67
C PHE A 145 17.45 -5.16 -2.23
N GLY A 146 17.30 -4.95 -3.55
CA GLY A 146 15.98 -4.78 -4.16
C GLY A 146 15.12 -3.77 -3.38
N GLY A 147 13.84 -4.04 -3.21
CA GLY A 147 12.91 -3.24 -2.40
C GLY A 147 13.14 -3.24 -0.88
N PHE A 148 14.19 -3.89 -0.37
CA PHE A 148 14.42 -4.13 1.06
C PHE A 148 15.54 -3.23 1.60
N SER A 149 15.35 -2.73 2.81
CA SER A 149 16.36 -2.01 3.59
C SER A 149 16.31 -2.48 5.04
N VAL A 150 17.46 -2.69 5.67
CA VAL A 150 17.55 -3.23 7.03
C VAL A 150 18.44 -2.33 7.89
N LEU A 151 17.99 -2.13 9.13
CA LEU A 151 18.77 -1.56 10.22
C LEU A 151 18.90 -2.62 11.30
N HIS A 152 20.12 -2.94 11.68
CA HIS A 152 20.39 -3.90 12.72
C HIS A 152 20.32 -3.28 14.11
N ASP A 153 20.10 -4.12 15.13
CA ASP A 153 20.29 -3.68 16.49
C ASP A 153 21.78 -3.30 16.73
N PRO A 154 22.08 -2.05 17.13
CA PRO A 154 23.45 -1.62 17.41
C PRO A 154 23.98 -2.17 18.75
N SER A 155 23.09 -2.66 19.63
CA SER A 155 23.47 -3.13 20.96
C SER A 155 23.83 -4.62 21.02
N ILE A 156 23.44 -5.40 20.01
CA ILE A 156 23.62 -6.85 19.96
C ILE A 156 24.08 -7.23 18.55
N SER A 157 25.19 -7.96 18.41
CA SER A 157 25.74 -8.39 17.10
C SER A 157 25.45 -9.86 16.76
N GLU A 158 24.73 -10.58 17.62
CA GLU A 158 24.50 -12.03 17.48
C GLU A 158 23.61 -12.37 16.25
N PRO A 159 23.79 -13.54 15.62
CA PRO A 159 23.01 -13.95 14.44
C PRO A 159 21.50 -14.01 14.67
N ASP A 160 21.08 -14.35 15.90
CA ASP A 160 19.66 -14.46 16.29
C ASP A 160 19.05 -13.12 16.74
N SER A 161 19.84 -12.04 16.75
CA SER A 161 19.34 -10.69 17.09
C SER A 161 18.32 -10.17 16.08
N ALA A 162 17.32 -9.46 16.58
CA ALA A 162 16.31 -8.83 15.73
C ALA A 162 16.91 -7.61 15.00
N SER A 163 16.49 -7.45 13.75
CA SER A 163 16.78 -6.29 12.90
C SER A 163 15.46 -5.71 12.41
N LEU A 164 15.44 -4.40 12.21
CA LEU A 164 14.31 -3.68 11.65
C LEU A 164 14.39 -3.75 10.12
N LEU A 165 13.44 -4.48 9.52
CA LEU A 165 13.29 -4.56 8.08
C LEU A 165 12.28 -3.53 7.58
N ARG A 166 12.60 -2.84 6.49
CA ARG A 166 11.71 -1.98 5.71
C ARG A 166 11.61 -2.53 4.29
N VAL A 167 10.39 -2.68 3.79
CA VAL A 167 10.10 -3.13 2.42
C VAL A 167 9.29 -2.06 1.69
N GLY A 168 9.81 -1.57 0.58
CA GLY A 168 9.13 -0.65 -0.31
C GLY A 168 8.14 -1.35 -1.23
N ILE A 169 6.88 -0.92 -1.21
CA ILE A 169 5.81 -1.39 -2.10
C ILE A 169 5.51 -0.30 -3.11
N GLY A 170 5.75 -0.61 -4.40
CA GLY A 170 5.52 0.29 -5.53
C GLY A 170 6.72 0.39 -6.47
N ALA A 171 6.48 0.77 -7.73
CA ALA A 171 7.56 1.00 -8.68
C ALA A 171 8.32 2.27 -8.29
N ARG A 172 9.66 2.22 -8.27
CA ARG A 172 10.55 3.38 -8.07
C ARG A 172 10.45 4.34 -9.27
N LYS A 173 9.35 5.10 -9.39
CA LYS A 173 9.31 6.31 -10.21
C LYS A 173 9.35 7.53 -9.29
N LEU A 174 10.19 8.49 -9.65
CA LEU A 174 10.34 9.78 -8.99
C LEU A 174 8.96 10.45 -8.87
N GLY A 175 8.51 10.73 -7.65
CA GLY A 175 7.22 11.40 -7.39
C GLY A 175 6.06 10.50 -6.93
N SER A 176 6.15 9.17 -7.05
CA SER A 176 5.16 8.27 -6.46
C SER A 176 5.52 8.02 -4.99
N GLY A 177 4.65 8.41 -4.06
CA GLY A 177 4.85 8.18 -2.63
C GLY A 177 5.12 6.69 -2.36
N SER A 178 6.33 6.36 -1.93
CA SER A 178 6.70 4.99 -1.61
C SER A 178 5.96 4.57 -0.34
N LEU A 179 5.15 3.52 -0.46
CA LEU A 179 4.55 2.83 0.67
C LEU A 179 5.63 1.93 1.26
N PHE A 180 5.87 2.05 2.57
CA PHE A 180 6.80 1.17 3.27
C PHE A 180 6.04 0.33 4.29
N LEU A 181 6.29 -0.97 4.27
CA LEU A 181 5.94 -1.86 5.36
C LEU A 181 7.19 -2.21 6.15
N TYR A 182 7.00 -2.52 7.42
CA TYR A 182 8.05 -2.83 8.37
C TYR A 182 7.84 -4.22 8.96
N GLY A 183 8.93 -4.86 9.35
CA GLY A 183 8.89 -6.14 10.06
C GLY A 183 10.12 -6.32 10.92
N LEU A 184 10.05 -7.27 11.84
CA LEU A 184 11.21 -7.74 12.60
C LEU A 184 11.73 -9.01 11.94
N ILE A 185 13.04 -9.05 11.67
CA ILE A 185 13.72 -10.18 11.05
C ILE A 185 14.99 -10.51 11.84
N MET A 186 15.32 -11.79 11.98
CA MET A 186 16.60 -12.18 12.57
C MET A 186 17.75 -11.79 11.65
N ARG A 187 18.86 -11.30 12.22
CA ARG A 187 20.03 -10.84 11.47
C ARG A 187 20.56 -11.92 10.50
N LYS A 188 20.59 -13.20 10.90
CA LYS A 188 20.99 -14.32 10.03
C LYS A 188 20.11 -14.51 8.78
N ASN A 189 18.81 -14.20 8.89
CA ASN A 189 17.87 -14.34 7.78
C ASN A 189 18.03 -13.19 6.78
N VAL A 190 18.58 -12.04 7.21
CA VAL A 190 18.87 -10.90 6.32
C VAL A 190 19.91 -11.28 5.26
N THR A 191 20.97 -11.97 5.67
CA THR A 191 22.00 -12.49 4.76
C THR A 191 21.44 -13.48 3.75
N GLU A 192 20.49 -14.31 4.18
CA GLU A 192 19.82 -15.26 3.30
C GLU A 192 18.96 -14.53 2.25
N LEU A 193 18.15 -13.54 2.65
CA LEU A 193 17.35 -12.74 1.71
C LEU A 193 18.20 -11.93 0.72
N ALA A 194 19.34 -11.40 1.19
CA ALA A 194 20.25 -10.63 0.36
C ALA A 194 20.84 -11.46 -0.79
N ALA A 195 21.05 -12.76 -0.56
CA ALA A 195 21.60 -13.69 -1.54
C ALA A 195 20.57 -14.19 -2.59
N MET A 196 19.27 -14.01 -2.35
CA MET A 196 18.21 -14.44 -3.28
C MET A 196 18.09 -13.49 -4.47
N GLU A 197 17.60 -13.98 -5.61
CA GLU A 197 17.28 -13.15 -6.76
C GLU A 197 15.79 -12.79 -6.81
N GLY A 198 15.50 -11.50 -7.00
CA GLY A 198 14.13 -10.99 -7.18
C GLY A 198 13.36 -10.75 -5.88
N ASP A 199 12.59 -9.66 -5.86
CA ASP A 199 11.82 -9.24 -4.69
C ASP A 199 10.61 -10.14 -4.40
N GLU A 200 10.01 -10.74 -5.44
CA GLU A 200 8.90 -11.69 -5.30
C GLU A 200 9.32 -12.94 -4.50
N GLN A 201 10.50 -13.50 -4.82
CA GLN A 201 11.01 -14.67 -4.11
C GLN A 201 11.38 -14.32 -2.67
N ARG A 202 12.02 -13.17 -2.44
CA ARG A 202 12.31 -12.65 -1.09
C ARG A 202 11.05 -12.47 -0.25
N LEU A 203 10.00 -11.89 -0.82
CA LEU A 203 8.71 -11.71 -0.14
C LEU A 203 8.07 -13.06 0.21
N SER A 204 8.11 -14.03 -0.72
CA SER A 204 7.62 -15.38 -0.47
C SER A 204 8.36 -16.05 0.69
N THR A 205 9.70 -16.05 0.68
CA THR A 205 10.54 -16.64 1.74
C THR A 205 10.29 -15.94 3.08
N LEU A 206 10.24 -14.61 3.08
CA LEU A 206 10.01 -13.80 4.28
C LEU A 206 8.71 -14.22 5.00
N TYR A 207 7.64 -14.44 4.25
CA TYR A 207 6.35 -14.84 4.80
C TYR A 207 6.29 -16.33 5.16
N ARG A 208 6.73 -17.21 4.26
CA ARG A 208 6.54 -18.66 4.39
C ARG A 208 7.56 -19.34 5.30
N ASP A 209 8.82 -18.93 5.20
CA ASP A 209 9.93 -19.66 5.83
C ASP A 209 10.37 -18.96 7.12
N PHE A 210 10.43 -17.62 7.11
CA PHE A 210 10.81 -16.85 8.31
C PHE A 210 9.62 -16.44 9.17
N GLY A 211 8.39 -16.53 8.66
CA GLY A 211 7.18 -16.13 9.37
C GLY A 211 7.13 -14.64 9.72
N THR A 212 7.94 -13.81 9.05
CA THR A 212 7.99 -12.38 9.31
C THR A 212 6.74 -11.71 8.76
N LYS A 213 5.99 -11.04 9.65
CA LYS A 213 4.83 -10.24 9.27
C LYS A 213 5.27 -8.82 8.91
N LEU A 214 4.84 -8.36 7.75
CA LEU A 214 4.99 -6.98 7.32
C LEU A 214 3.75 -6.18 7.73
N VAL A 215 3.97 -5.06 8.41
CA VAL A 215 2.95 -4.21 9.01
C VAL A 215 3.26 -2.74 8.77
N GLY A 216 2.30 -1.85 9.04
CA GLY A 216 2.60 -0.43 9.19
C GLY A 216 3.53 -0.19 10.38
N LEU A 217 4.21 0.96 10.44
CA LEU A 217 5.18 1.26 11.50
C LEU A 217 4.60 1.07 12.91
N ASP A 218 3.38 1.55 13.14
CA ASP A 218 2.68 1.46 14.43
C ASP A 218 2.20 0.03 14.75
N GLY A 219 2.30 -0.90 13.79
CA GLY A 219 1.92 -2.30 13.96
C GLY A 219 3.03 -3.21 14.46
N LEU A 220 4.26 -2.70 14.67
CA LEU A 220 5.39 -3.50 15.14
C LEU A 220 5.31 -3.87 16.63
N GLY A 221 4.47 -3.17 17.40
CA GLY A 221 4.33 -3.34 18.84
C GLY A 221 5.59 -3.00 19.63
N ASP A 222 5.56 -3.27 20.94
CA ASP A 222 6.58 -2.87 21.92
C ASP A 222 8.01 -3.31 21.55
N ALA A 223 8.14 -4.51 20.97
CA ALA A 223 9.44 -5.05 20.55
C ALA A 223 10.07 -4.21 19.43
N GLY A 224 9.27 -3.75 18.48
CA GLY A 224 9.75 -2.88 17.40
C GLY A 224 10.01 -1.46 17.87
N GLU A 225 9.17 -0.90 18.73
CA GLU A 225 9.38 0.43 19.32
C GLU A 225 10.68 0.48 20.14
N SER A 226 10.93 -0.56 20.95
CA SER A 226 12.16 -0.70 21.73
C SER A 226 13.39 -0.75 20.82
N LEU A 227 13.36 -1.55 19.76
CA LEU A 227 14.45 -1.65 18.79
C LEU A 227 14.70 -0.32 18.06
N ILE A 228 13.64 0.35 17.59
CA ILE A 228 13.73 1.66 16.94
C ILE A 228 14.38 2.69 17.88
N SER A 229 14.00 2.68 19.16
CA SER A 229 14.59 3.57 20.17
C SER A 229 16.10 3.34 20.32
N ARG A 230 16.54 2.08 20.40
CA ARG A 230 17.97 1.72 20.45
C ARG A 230 18.73 2.18 19.20
N ILE A 231 18.17 1.97 18.01
CA ILE A 231 18.76 2.40 16.74
C ILE A 231 18.89 3.94 16.70
N LYS A 232 17.84 4.67 17.07
CA LYS A 232 17.86 6.14 17.15
C LYS A 232 18.90 6.65 18.13
N ALA A 233 19.04 6.01 19.29
CA ALA A 233 20.03 6.39 20.30
C ALA A 233 21.47 6.18 19.81
N ALA A 234 21.74 5.13 19.05
CA ALA A 234 23.05 4.89 18.47
C ALA A 234 23.40 5.90 17.37
N SER A 235 22.43 6.31 16.55
CA SER A 235 22.63 7.30 15.49
C SER A 235 22.89 8.73 15.98
N LYS A 236 22.75 8.99 17.29
CA LYS A 236 23.05 10.30 17.92
C LYS A 236 24.51 10.43 18.39
N LYS A 237 25.27 9.35 18.41
CA LYS A 237 26.69 9.34 18.81
C LYS A 237 27.59 9.55 17.61
#